data_AF-A0A7S4V384-F1
#
_entry.id   AF-A0A7S4V384-F1
#
_cell.length_a   1.000
_cell.length_b   1.000
_cell.length_c   1.000
_cell.angle_alpha   90.00
_cell.angle_beta   90.00
_cell.angle_gamma   90.00
#
_symmetry.space_group_name_H-M   'P 1'
#
loop_
_entity.id
_entity.type
_entity.pdbx_description
1 polymer ?
#
loop_
_entity_poly.entity_id
_entity_poly.type
_entity_poly.pdbx_seq_one_letter_code
_entity_poly.pdbx_strand_id
1 'polypeptide(L)'
;MAERSEVARVPANLMRTMPYTAYVAVGSYAVVCWSRDAAWLELGLLLGEIANAVAKSLLKKVAGPKAGLLRRPEGAADSGIYPQHCPRASSSSGMPSGHSQTSAFLAIVLSHLVVRRSGEAVPWRRCAEPTETCAQPSRPRAELLVPLGYIWLVAVLVMMSRTRFAGPLAVCVDGRAVAHHTVPQVLVGAAVGCLLGEAAVVWHSGGDGGPWVGLAAAVLALVATAAWLEARCQGARGGDADADGGSDGDKSRDVGSIEASADVQPVDPEASERAGAVELPRVLFEKRTRLTDLGLPGVIPEAIGKCSWGRGL
;
A
#
# COMPACT_ATOMS: atom_id res chain seq x y z
N MET A 1 -16.42 -24.31 -13.97
CA MET A 1 -16.09 -23.97 -12.55
C MET A 1 -14.96 -22.95 -12.40
N ALA A 2 -14.02 -22.81 -13.35
CA ALA A 2 -12.90 -21.86 -13.27
C ALA A 2 -13.34 -20.38 -13.20
N GLU A 3 -14.34 -19.96 -13.97
CA GLU A 3 -14.76 -18.55 -14.10
C GLU A 3 -15.23 -17.90 -12.78
N ARG A 4 -16.02 -18.61 -11.97
CA ARG A 4 -16.45 -18.11 -10.65
C ARG A 4 -15.28 -17.88 -9.69
N SER A 5 -14.19 -18.65 -9.84
CA SER A 5 -13.01 -18.53 -9.00
C SER A 5 -12.14 -17.33 -9.36
N GLU A 6 -12.24 -16.83 -10.61
CA GLU A 6 -11.52 -15.64 -11.07
C GLU A 6 -12.23 -14.36 -10.65
N VAL A 7 -13.56 -14.29 -10.81
CA VAL A 7 -14.36 -13.13 -10.40
C VAL A 7 -14.23 -12.87 -8.89
N ALA A 8 -14.20 -13.92 -8.08
CA ALA A 8 -14.01 -13.82 -6.63
C ALA A 8 -12.67 -13.17 -6.23
N ARG A 9 -11.66 -13.13 -7.12
CA ARG A 9 -10.33 -12.56 -6.87
C ARG A 9 -10.21 -11.08 -7.26
N VAL A 10 -11.18 -10.53 -7.98
CA VAL A 10 -11.14 -9.14 -8.46
C VAL A 10 -10.97 -8.13 -7.32
N PRO A 11 -11.73 -8.20 -6.20
CA PRO A 11 -11.57 -7.24 -5.10
C PRO A 11 -10.18 -7.31 -4.45
N ALA A 12 -9.66 -8.51 -4.23
CA ALA A 12 -8.33 -8.73 -3.65
C ALA A 12 -7.22 -8.19 -4.57
N ASN A 13 -7.33 -8.46 -5.87
CA ASN A 13 -6.40 -7.95 -6.88
C ASN A 13 -6.44 -6.42 -6.96
N LEU A 14 -7.64 -5.83 -6.93
CA LEU A 14 -7.81 -4.38 -6.92
C LEU A 14 -7.13 -3.75 -5.70
N MET A 15 -7.45 -4.19 -4.49
CA MET A 15 -6.85 -3.62 -3.25
C MET A 15 -5.33 -3.75 -3.23
N ARG A 16 -4.80 -4.83 -3.81
CA ARG A 16 -3.37 -5.07 -3.90
C ARG A 16 -2.67 -4.16 -4.91
N THR A 17 -3.30 -3.82 -6.04
CA THR A 17 -2.69 -2.95 -7.06
C THR A 17 -2.93 -1.47 -6.79
N MET A 18 -3.93 -1.11 -5.97
CA MET A 18 -4.34 0.27 -5.70
C MET A 18 -3.19 1.26 -5.44
N PRO A 19 -2.22 1.00 -4.55
CA PRO A 19 -1.11 1.93 -4.35
C PRO A 19 -0.31 2.18 -5.64
N TYR A 20 -0.05 1.14 -6.43
CA TYR A 20 0.69 1.23 -7.69
C TYR A 20 -0.10 1.95 -8.79
N THR A 21 -1.42 1.70 -8.84
CA THR A 21 -2.33 2.46 -9.70
C THR A 21 -2.27 3.95 -9.38
N ALA A 22 -2.09 4.33 -8.10
CA ALA A 22 -1.94 5.73 -7.72
C ALA A 22 -0.67 6.37 -8.31
N TYR A 23 0.51 5.71 -8.24
CA TYR A 23 1.73 6.24 -8.90
C TYR A 23 1.50 6.47 -10.39
N VAL A 24 0.99 5.45 -11.09
CA VAL A 24 0.80 5.56 -12.55
C VAL A 24 -0.22 6.65 -12.88
N ALA A 25 -1.33 6.73 -12.13
CA ALA A 25 -2.37 7.72 -12.36
C ALA A 25 -1.88 9.15 -12.06
N VAL A 26 -1.21 9.37 -10.93
CA VAL A 26 -0.70 10.68 -10.51
C VAL A 26 0.41 11.15 -11.44
N GLY A 27 1.38 10.29 -11.76
CA GLY A 27 2.44 10.59 -12.71
C GLY A 27 1.92 10.88 -14.11
N SER A 28 0.99 10.06 -14.62
CA SER A 28 0.38 10.31 -15.94
C SER A 28 -0.38 11.63 -15.97
N TYR A 29 -1.15 11.94 -14.91
CA TYR A 29 -1.87 13.20 -14.79
C TYR A 29 -0.91 14.40 -14.72
N ALA A 30 0.21 14.28 -13.98
CA ALA A 30 1.22 15.32 -13.88
C ALA A 30 1.81 15.67 -15.26
N VAL A 31 2.13 14.66 -16.08
CA VAL A 31 2.69 14.85 -17.43
C VAL A 31 1.65 15.39 -18.40
N VAL A 32 0.48 14.73 -18.50
CA VAL A 32 -0.54 15.06 -19.51
C VAL A 32 -1.16 16.42 -19.24
N CYS A 33 -1.42 16.76 -17.97
CA CYS A 33 -2.04 18.03 -17.59
C CYS A 33 -1.03 19.11 -17.17
N TRP A 34 0.27 18.84 -17.27
CA TRP A 34 1.35 19.73 -16.81
C TRP A 34 1.11 20.25 -15.37
N SER A 35 0.66 19.37 -14.49
CA SER A 35 0.23 19.74 -13.14
C SER A 35 1.40 19.68 -12.15
N ARG A 36 1.85 20.84 -11.68
CA ARG A 36 2.89 20.95 -10.63
C ARG A 36 2.49 20.25 -9.33
N ASP A 37 1.23 20.35 -8.94
CA ASP A 37 0.73 19.72 -7.70
C ASP A 37 0.74 18.19 -7.80
N ALA A 38 0.36 17.64 -8.97
CA ALA A 38 0.45 16.21 -9.19
C ALA A 38 1.89 15.72 -9.28
N ALA A 39 2.79 16.48 -9.93
CA ALA A 39 4.21 16.15 -9.95
C ALA A 39 4.83 16.14 -8.55
N TRP A 40 4.41 17.08 -7.69
CA TRP A 40 4.83 17.12 -6.30
C TRP A 40 4.28 15.91 -5.51
N LEU A 41 3.02 15.53 -5.73
CA LEU A 41 2.43 14.34 -5.12
C LEU A 41 3.18 13.06 -5.54
N GLU A 42 3.50 12.93 -6.83
CA GLU A 42 4.30 11.83 -7.36
C GLU A 42 5.68 11.76 -6.70
N LEU A 43 6.37 12.89 -6.57
CA LEU A 43 7.65 12.97 -5.86
C LEU A 43 7.49 12.49 -4.39
N GLY A 44 6.45 12.93 -3.70
CA GLY A 44 6.15 12.50 -2.34
C GLY A 44 5.93 10.98 -2.24
N LEU A 45 5.21 10.39 -3.19
CA LEU A 45 5.00 8.94 -3.27
C LEU A 45 6.33 8.18 -3.47
N LEU A 46 7.16 8.62 -4.42
CA LEU A 46 8.46 8.00 -4.70
C LEU A 46 9.42 8.08 -3.50
N LEU A 47 9.49 9.25 -2.85
CA LEU A 47 10.27 9.42 -1.63
C LEU A 47 9.75 8.54 -0.49
N GLY A 48 8.42 8.36 -0.39
CA GLY A 48 7.79 7.44 0.55
C GLY A 48 8.23 5.98 0.34
N GLU A 49 8.30 5.52 -0.91
CA GLU A 49 8.77 4.16 -1.23
C GLU A 49 10.25 3.97 -0.88
N ILE A 50 11.09 4.95 -1.21
CA ILE A 50 12.51 4.95 -0.82
C ILE A 50 12.63 4.90 0.71
N ALA A 51 11.90 5.73 1.43
CA ALA A 51 11.90 5.76 2.89
C ALA A 51 11.46 4.41 3.49
N ASN A 52 10.44 3.76 2.93
CA ASN A 52 9.98 2.43 3.33
C ASN A 52 11.07 1.36 3.11
N ALA A 53 11.74 1.38 1.96
CA ALA A 53 12.84 0.46 1.65
C ALA A 53 14.04 0.63 2.58
N VAL A 54 14.42 1.89 2.87
CA VAL A 54 15.48 2.23 3.82
C VAL A 54 15.09 1.77 5.24
N ALA A 55 13.87 2.07 5.68
CA ALA A 55 13.38 1.68 7.00
C ALA A 55 13.43 0.16 7.21
N LYS A 56 12.94 -0.63 6.24
CA LYS A 56 13.03 -2.11 6.27
C LYS A 56 14.47 -2.60 6.41
N SER A 57 15.37 -1.99 5.65
CA SER A 57 16.79 -2.36 5.64
C SER A 57 17.46 -2.06 6.98
N LEU A 58 17.18 -0.88 7.55
CA LEU A 58 17.70 -0.48 8.86
C LEU A 58 17.14 -1.34 9.98
N LEU A 59 15.82 -1.59 10.01
CA LEU A 59 15.19 -2.44 11.01
C LEU A 59 15.78 -3.86 11.00
N LYS A 60 15.95 -4.45 9.81
CA LYS A 60 16.57 -5.77 9.64
C LYS A 60 18.03 -5.78 10.13
N LYS A 61 18.77 -4.70 9.88
CA LYS A 61 20.17 -4.55 10.34
C LYS A 61 20.26 -4.44 11.87
N VAL A 62 19.35 -3.69 12.49
CA VAL A 62 19.39 -3.42 13.94
C VAL A 62 18.89 -4.61 14.76
N ALA A 63 17.71 -5.16 14.44
CA ALA A 63 17.12 -6.24 15.23
C ALA A 63 17.64 -7.64 14.84
N GLY A 64 18.30 -7.75 13.70
CA GLY A 64 18.76 -9.01 13.13
C GLY A 64 17.67 -9.78 12.37
N PRO A 65 18.06 -10.80 11.59
CA PRO A 65 17.14 -11.53 10.70
C PRO A 65 16.16 -12.44 11.44
N LYS A 66 16.40 -12.73 12.73
CA LYS A 66 15.58 -13.63 13.55
C LYS A 66 14.46 -12.91 14.32
N ALA A 67 14.40 -11.58 14.29
CA ALA A 67 13.39 -10.82 15.03
C ALA A 67 11.96 -11.15 14.53
N GLY A 68 11.14 -11.74 15.41
CA GLY A 68 9.79 -12.17 15.09
C GLY A 68 8.88 -11.05 14.60
N LEU A 69 8.96 -9.87 15.23
CA LEU A 69 8.17 -8.68 14.90
C LEU A 69 8.40 -8.19 13.46
N LEU A 70 9.61 -8.34 12.93
CA LEU A 70 9.97 -7.93 11.58
C LEU A 70 9.63 -9.01 10.53
N ARG A 71 9.48 -10.27 10.96
CA ARG A 71 9.22 -11.39 10.07
C ARG A 71 7.78 -11.32 9.56
N ARG A 72 7.59 -11.66 8.28
CA ARG A 72 6.24 -11.82 7.74
C ARG A 72 5.54 -13.05 8.37
N PRO A 73 4.20 -13.10 8.36
CA PRO A 73 3.48 -14.31 8.75
C PRO A 73 3.96 -15.55 8.00
N GLU A 74 3.84 -16.73 8.62
CA GLU A 74 4.16 -17.99 7.93
C GLU A 74 3.28 -18.19 6.70
N GLY A 75 3.88 -18.71 5.63
CA GLY A 75 3.22 -18.84 4.33
C GLY A 75 3.09 -17.54 3.53
N ALA A 76 3.57 -16.39 4.06
CA ALA A 76 3.58 -15.15 3.30
C ALA A 76 4.41 -15.28 2.03
N ALA A 77 3.72 -15.29 0.89
CA ALA A 77 4.37 -15.33 -0.41
C ALA A 77 4.82 -13.92 -0.83
N ASP A 78 5.92 -13.86 -1.58
CA ASP A 78 6.33 -12.67 -2.30
C ASP A 78 5.33 -12.44 -3.40
N SER A 79 4.43 -11.53 -3.11
CA SER A 79 3.37 -11.21 -4.02
C SER A 79 3.92 -10.37 -5.17
N GLY A 80 4.90 -9.50 -4.97
CA GLY A 80 5.22 -8.45 -5.96
C GLY A 80 4.01 -7.56 -6.28
N ILE A 81 4.17 -6.66 -7.26
CA ILE A 81 3.12 -5.73 -7.72
C ILE A 81 1.98 -6.52 -8.39
N TYR A 82 2.32 -7.39 -9.33
CA TYR A 82 1.38 -8.21 -10.09
C TYR A 82 1.29 -9.63 -9.51
N PRO A 83 0.12 -10.29 -9.60
CA PRO A 83 0.01 -11.70 -9.24
C PRO A 83 1.06 -12.52 -9.99
N GLN A 84 1.93 -13.20 -9.25
CA GLN A 84 2.87 -14.15 -9.84
C GLN A 84 2.18 -15.50 -9.99
N HIS A 85 2.39 -16.18 -11.11
CA HIS A 85 1.83 -17.52 -11.35
C HIS A 85 2.33 -18.57 -10.36
N CYS A 86 3.50 -18.38 -9.75
CA CYS A 86 4.06 -19.23 -8.69
C CYS A 86 4.80 -18.36 -7.66
N PRO A 87 4.10 -17.78 -6.67
CA PRO A 87 4.71 -16.81 -5.77
C PRO A 87 5.70 -17.52 -4.83
N ARG A 88 6.94 -17.04 -4.80
CA ARG A 88 8.00 -17.61 -3.93
C ARG A 88 7.76 -17.22 -2.47
N ALA A 89 8.26 -17.99 -1.51
CA ALA A 89 8.23 -17.56 -0.11
C ALA A 89 8.98 -16.23 0.05
N SER A 90 8.38 -15.26 0.74
CA SER A 90 9.01 -13.94 0.88
C SER A 90 10.15 -13.96 1.89
N SER A 91 11.34 -13.57 1.45
CA SER A 91 12.54 -13.38 2.30
C SER A 91 12.71 -11.94 2.81
N SER A 92 11.79 -11.04 2.43
CA SER A 92 11.85 -9.62 2.77
C SER A 92 11.26 -9.33 4.15
N SER A 93 11.74 -8.25 4.79
CA SER A 93 11.12 -7.74 6.03
C SER A 93 9.67 -7.35 5.78
N GLY A 94 8.79 -7.73 6.71
CA GLY A 94 7.37 -7.36 6.69
C GLY A 94 7.09 -5.96 7.26
N MET A 95 8.06 -5.32 7.91
CA MET A 95 7.85 -4.08 8.67
C MET A 95 8.74 -2.92 8.17
N PRO A 96 8.18 -1.73 7.90
CA PRO A 96 6.74 -1.43 7.80
C PRO A 96 6.06 -2.03 6.56
N SER A 97 4.73 -2.10 6.56
CA SER A 97 3.96 -2.46 5.36
C SER A 97 3.92 -1.29 4.37
N GLY A 98 4.49 -1.48 3.18
CA GLY A 98 4.55 -0.45 2.12
C GLY A 98 3.15 -0.03 1.65
N HIS A 99 2.27 -0.99 1.36
CA HIS A 99 0.86 -0.72 1.01
C HIS A 99 0.15 0.16 2.04
N SER A 100 0.34 -0.14 3.32
CA SER A 100 -0.26 0.63 4.40
C SER A 100 0.32 2.03 4.52
N GLN A 101 1.63 2.17 4.31
CA GLN A 101 2.31 3.46 4.34
C GLN A 101 1.84 4.35 3.19
N THR A 102 1.84 3.84 1.96
CA THR A 102 1.40 4.60 0.78
C THR A 102 -0.08 4.96 0.85
N SER A 103 -0.96 4.04 1.28
CA SER A 103 -2.39 4.34 1.37
C SER A 103 -2.70 5.38 2.45
N ALA A 104 -2.04 5.32 3.61
CA ALA A 104 -2.18 6.33 4.66
C ALA A 104 -1.62 7.70 4.24
N PHE A 105 -0.46 7.71 3.57
CA PHE A 105 0.13 8.92 2.99
C PHE A 105 -0.85 9.61 2.04
N LEU A 106 -1.41 8.86 1.08
CA LEU A 106 -2.41 9.37 0.15
C LEU A 106 -3.67 9.84 0.87
N ALA A 107 -4.13 9.10 1.87
CA ALA A 107 -5.33 9.46 2.63
C ALA A 107 -5.18 10.83 3.29
N ILE A 108 -4.02 11.11 3.90
CA ILE A 108 -3.73 12.42 4.49
C ILE A 108 -3.69 13.51 3.42
N VAL A 109 -2.87 13.34 2.37
CA VAL A 109 -2.71 14.38 1.34
C VAL A 109 -4.04 14.70 0.67
N LEU A 110 -4.82 13.69 0.28
CA LEU A 110 -6.14 13.87 -0.35
C LEU A 110 -7.14 14.48 0.62
N SER A 111 -7.11 14.14 1.91
CA SER A 111 -7.97 14.76 2.92
C SER A 111 -7.70 16.28 3.02
N HIS A 112 -6.43 16.68 3.05
CA HIS A 112 -6.06 18.10 3.04
C HIS A 112 -6.50 18.81 1.77
N LEU A 113 -6.42 18.15 0.60
CA LEU A 113 -6.90 18.73 -0.66
C LEU A 113 -8.43 18.93 -0.65
N VAL A 114 -9.20 17.97 -0.13
CA VAL A 114 -10.66 18.10 0.02
C VAL A 114 -11.01 19.26 0.95
N VAL A 115 -10.36 19.37 2.11
CA VAL A 115 -10.59 20.45 3.07
C VAL A 115 -10.17 21.81 2.50
N ARG A 116 -9.05 21.91 1.77
CA ARG A 116 -8.64 23.17 1.14
C ARG A 116 -9.62 23.63 0.06
N ARG A 117 -10.11 22.69 -0.77
CA ARG A 117 -11.04 23.01 -1.86
C ARG A 117 -12.43 23.44 -1.37
N SER A 118 -12.84 23.03 -0.17
CA SER A 118 -14.13 23.47 0.40
C SER A 118 -14.11 24.92 0.88
N GLY A 119 -12.96 25.61 0.81
CA GLY A 119 -12.78 26.97 1.33
C GLY A 119 -12.71 27.01 2.86
N GLU A 120 -12.61 25.86 3.52
CA GLU A 120 -12.42 25.81 4.97
C GLU A 120 -10.97 26.16 5.31
N ALA A 121 -10.78 27.29 5.98
CA ALA A 121 -9.48 27.65 6.53
C ALA A 121 -9.04 26.58 7.52
N VAL A 122 -7.93 25.90 7.22
CA VAL A 122 -7.38 24.86 8.09
C VAL A 122 -7.08 25.51 9.47
N PRO A 123 -7.61 24.96 10.58
CA PRO A 123 -7.62 25.65 11.88
C PRO A 123 -6.25 26.12 12.38
N TRP A 124 -5.16 25.44 11.99
CA TRP A 124 -3.81 25.74 12.47
C TRP A 124 -3.20 27.04 11.93
N ARG A 125 -3.82 27.70 10.93
CA ARG A 125 -3.32 28.99 10.39
C ARG A 125 -3.88 30.25 11.08
N ARG A 126 -4.71 30.14 12.13
CA ARG A 126 -5.38 31.30 12.76
C ARG A 126 -4.71 31.83 14.04
N CYS A 127 -3.39 31.97 14.06
CA CYS A 127 -2.71 32.61 15.20
C CYS A 127 -1.68 33.63 14.71
N ALA A 128 -2.14 34.81 14.26
CA ALA A 128 -1.25 35.97 14.20
C ALA A 128 -1.98 37.32 14.21
N GLU A 129 -3.19 37.43 13.63
CA GLU A 129 -3.83 38.75 13.51
C GLU A 129 -5.26 38.78 14.07
N PRO A 130 -5.50 39.53 15.15
CA PRO A 130 -6.82 39.79 15.67
C PRO A 130 -7.44 40.95 14.89
N THR A 131 -8.05 40.66 13.75
CA THR A 131 -8.98 41.61 13.12
C THR A 131 -10.41 41.14 13.33
N GLU A 132 -11.12 41.93 14.12
CA GLU A 132 -12.52 41.82 14.47
C GLU A 132 -13.41 41.81 13.22
N THR A 133 -13.96 40.65 12.90
CA THR A 133 -15.31 40.48 12.33
C THR A 133 -15.56 38.98 12.27
N CYS A 134 -16.10 38.45 13.37
CA CYS A 134 -16.47 37.05 13.53
C CYS A 134 -17.61 36.70 12.56
N ALA A 135 -17.27 36.39 11.30
CA ALA A 135 -18.14 35.63 10.43
C ALA A 135 -18.50 34.32 11.14
N GLN A 136 -19.80 34.10 11.33
CA GLN A 136 -20.30 32.93 12.05
C GLN A 136 -19.72 31.64 11.46
N PRO A 137 -19.41 30.64 12.30
CA PRO A 137 -19.01 29.32 11.82
C PRO A 137 -20.18 28.73 11.03
N SER A 138 -20.05 28.73 9.70
CA SER A 138 -20.91 27.94 8.83
C SER A 138 -20.92 26.51 9.35
N ARG A 139 -22.11 25.95 9.59
CA ARG A 139 -22.34 24.60 10.11
C ARG A 139 -21.33 23.58 9.56
N PRO A 140 -20.88 22.59 10.35
CA PRO A 140 -20.05 21.51 9.84
C PRO A 140 -20.77 20.87 8.66
N ARG A 141 -20.23 21.07 7.46
CA ARG A 141 -20.87 20.63 6.23
C ARG A 141 -20.70 19.12 6.16
N ALA A 142 -21.78 18.39 6.43
CA ALA A 142 -21.84 16.93 6.24
C ALA A 142 -21.33 16.49 4.85
N GLU A 143 -21.33 17.42 3.88
CA GLU A 143 -20.74 17.28 2.55
C GLU A 143 -19.25 16.90 2.56
N LEU A 144 -18.46 17.24 3.59
CA LEU A 144 -17.05 16.81 3.69
C LEU A 144 -16.90 15.40 4.27
N LEU A 145 -17.87 14.92 5.04
CA LEU A 145 -17.78 13.61 5.68
C LEU A 145 -17.81 12.48 4.64
N VAL A 146 -18.55 12.66 3.55
CA VAL A 146 -18.65 11.66 2.47
C VAL A 146 -17.30 11.46 1.74
N PRO A 147 -16.65 12.49 1.17
CA PRO A 147 -15.37 12.31 0.49
C PRO A 147 -14.25 11.89 1.45
N LEU A 148 -14.18 12.47 2.65
CA LEU A 148 -13.19 12.07 3.65
C LEU A 148 -13.41 10.62 4.10
N GLY A 149 -14.65 10.24 4.37
CA GLY A 149 -15.03 8.88 4.72
C GLY A 149 -14.67 7.88 3.63
N TYR A 150 -14.90 8.23 2.35
CA TYR A 150 -14.51 7.39 1.22
C TYR A 150 -12.99 7.22 1.12
N ILE A 151 -12.22 8.30 1.22
CA ILE A 151 -10.74 8.25 1.18
C ILE A 151 -10.19 7.30 2.24
N TRP A 152 -10.65 7.46 3.48
CA TRP A 152 -10.20 6.63 4.60
C TRP A 152 -10.72 5.20 4.52
N LEU A 153 -11.96 4.98 4.05
CA LEU A 153 -12.49 3.64 3.81
C LEU A 153 -11.61 2.88 2.83
N VAL A 154 -11.26 3.48 1.68
CA VAL A 154 -10.37 2.84 0.70
C VAL A 154 -9.00 2.54 1.30
N ALA A 155 -8.42 3.50 2.03
CA ALA A 155 -7.14 3.28 2.69
C ALA A 155 -7.18 2.11 3.69
N VAL A 156 -8.23 2.01 4.50
CA VAL A 156 -8.45 0.92 5.45
C VAL A 156 -8.67 -0.41 4.74
N LEU A 157 -9.42 -0.46 3.64
CA LEU A 157 -9.61 -1.69 2.87
C LEU A 157 -8.28 -2.19 2.28
N VAL A 158 -7.43 -1.29 1.78
CA VAL A 158 -6.06 -1.64 1.35
C VAL A 158 -5.25 -2.19 2.52
N MET A 159 -5.32 -1.57 3.70
CA MET A 159 -4.62 -2.05 4.91
C MET A 159 -5.10 -3.44 5.35
N MET A 160 -6.42 -3.63 5.41
CA MET A 160 -7.03 -4.90 5.80
C MET A 160 -6.68 -6.02 4.83
N SER A 161 -6.62 -5.74 3.52
CA SER A 161 -6.24 -6.70 2.46
C SER A 161 -4.86 -7.34 2.66
N ARG A 162 -3.99 -6.73 3.48
CA ARG A 162 -2.65 -7.22 3.78
C ARG A 162 -2.58 -8.16 4.98
N THR A 163 -3.66 -8.29 5.75
CA THR A 163 -3.70 -9.04 7.02
C THR A 163 -4.47 -10.34 6.90
N ARG A 164 -4.44 -11.17 7.95
CA ARG A 164 -5.30 -12.37 8.07
C ARG A 164 -6.81 -12.05 8.12
N PHE A 165 -7.18 -10.79 8.35
CA PHE A 165 -8.56 -10.32 8.46
C PHE A 165 -9.13 -9.80 7.14
N ALA A 166 -8.42 -10.01 6.02
CA ALA A 166 -8.82 -9.51 4.71
C ALA A 166 -10.16 -10.09 4.21
N GLY A 167 -10.58 -11.28 4.68
CA GLY A 167 -11.82 -11.93 4.26
C GLY A 167 -11.90 -12.05 2.73
N PRO A 168 -12.92 -11.48 2.06
CA PRO A 168 -13.03 -11.50 0.59
C PRO A 168 -11.94 -10.68 -0.13
N LEU A 169 -11.20 -9.84 0.59
CA LEU A 169 -10.06 -9.08 0.06
C LEU A 169 -8.74 -9.87 0.19
N ALA A 170 -8.77 -11.07 0.77
CA ALA A 170 -7.58 -11.87 0.98
C ALA A 170 -7.01 -12.34 -0.35
N VAL A 171 -5.69 -12.26 -0.49
CA VAL A 171 -5.01 -12.90 -1.60
C VAL A 171 -4.96 -14.39 -1.32
N CYS A 172 -5.52 -15.18 -2.23
CA CYS A 172 -5.45 -16.64 -2.15
C CYS A 172 -4.30 -17.17 -3.00
N VAL A 173 -3.44 -18.00 -2.39
CA VAL A 173 -2.41 -18.80 -3.08
C VAL A 173 -2.82 -20.26 -2.92
N ASP A 174 -2.96 -20.97 -4.05
CA ASP A 174 -3.43 -22.37 -4.07
C ASP A 174 -4.74 -22.60 -3.30
N GLY A 175 -5.66 -21.65 -3.45
CA GLY A 175 -6.98 -21.69 -2.80
C GLY A 175 -6.98 -21.35 -1.30
N ARG A 176 -5.82 -21.05 -0.71
CA ARG A 176 -5.71 -20.66 0.71
C ARG A 176 -5.45 -19.16 0.84
N ALA A 177 -6.19 -18.51 1.73
CA ALA A 177 -5.96 -17.11 2.07
C ALA A 177 -4.59 -16.96 2.77
N VAL A 178 -3.74 -16.07 2.25
CA VAL A 178 -2.40 -15.81 2.79
C VAL A 178 -2.33 -14.39 3.36
N ALA A 179 -1.91 -14.28 4.62
CA ALA A 179 -1.60 -13.00 5.23
C ALA A 179 -0.19 -12.56 4.83
N HIS A 180 -0.06 -11.39 4.20
CA HIS A 180 1.24 -10.86 3.82
C HIS A 180 1.94 -10.10 4.96
N HIS A 181 1.15 -9.51 5.85
CA HIS A 181 1.62 -8.70 6.96
C HIS A 181 0.86 -9.01 8.25
N THR A 182 1.53 -8.85 9.38
CA THR A 182 0.87 -8.83 10.70
C THR A 182 0.16 -7.50 10.92
N VAL A 183 -0.78 -7.45 11.87
CA VAL A 183 -1.46 -6.19 12.22
C VAL A 183 -0.46 -5.10 12.67
N PRO A 184 0.54 -5.39 13.53
CA PRO A 184 1.56 -4.39 13.88
C PRO A 184 2.30 -3.83 12.66
N GLN A 185 2.64 -4.67 11.68
CA GLN A 185 3.32 -4.23 10.45
C GLN A 185 2.48 -3.26 9.63
N VAL A 186 1.17 -3.49 9.57
CA VAL A 186 0.21 -2.59 8.93
C VAL A 186 0.08 -1.29 9.73
N LEU A 187 -0.14 -1.36 11.05
CA LEU A 187 -0.31 -0.16 11.88
C LEU A 187 0.93 0.75 11.87
N VAL A 188 2.14 0.18 11.96
CA VAL A 188 3.39 0.96 11.85
C VAL A 188 3.51 1.60 10.47
N GLY A 189 3.20 0.86 9.40
CA GLY A 189 3.15 1.41 8.04
C GLY A 189 2.19 2.58 7.94
N ALA A 190 0.94 2.42 8.42
CA ALA A 190 -0.06 3.48 8.43
C ALA A 190 0.40 4.72 9.21
N ALA A 191 0.94 4.53 10.42
CA ALA A 191 1.43 5.64 11.25
C ALA A 191 2.54 6.43 10.56
N VAL A 192 3.56 5.75 10.02
CA VAL A 192 4.64 6.38 9.25
C VAL A 192 4.07 7.08 8.00
N GLY A 193 3.14 6.44 7.30
CA GLY A 193 2.47 7.01 6.13
C GLY A 193 1.72 8.30 6.44
N CYS A 194 0.95 8.33 7.52
CA CYS A 194 0.25 9.54 7.96
C CYS A 194 1.22 10.69 8.26
N LEU A 195 2.29 10.41 9.01
CA LEU A 195 3.29 11.40 9.40
C LEU A 195 4.03 11.97 8.17
N LEU A 196 4.42 11.10 7.23
CA LEU A 196 5.01 11.55 5.97
C LEU A 196 4.01 12.32 5.10
N GLY A 197 2.72 11.97 5.15
CA GLY A 197 1.66 12.71 4.47
C GLY A 197 1.52 14.13 5.01
N GLU A 198 1.51 14.30 6.34
CA GLU A 198 1.50 15.61 6.99
C GLU A 198 2.76 16.42 6.67
N ALA A 199 3.94 15.79 6.75
CA ALA A 199 5.21 16.40 6.38
C ALA A 199 5.16 16.95 4.95
N ALA A 200 4.62 16.15 4.03
CA ALA A 200 4.50 16.50 2.63
C ALA A 200 3.52 17.68 2.47
N VAL A 201 2.32 17.63 3.05
CA VAL A 201 1.35 18.74 2.97
C VAL A 201 1.93 20.05 3.50
N VAL A 202 2.64 20.01 4.62
CA VAL A 202 3.32 21.18 5.21
C VAL A 202 4.39 21.71 4.27
N TRP A 203 5.23 20.82 3.72
CA TRP A 203 6.30 21.17 2.79
C TRP A 203 5.77 21.79 1.49
N HIS A 204 4.72 21.20 0.88
CA HIS A 204 4.03 21.76 -0.29
C HIS A 204 3.54 23.18 -0.06
N SER A 205 3.16 23.47 1.18
CA SER A 205 2.62 24.77 1.60
C SER A 205 3.69 25.79 2.00
N GLY A 206 4.98 25.46 1.83
CA GLY A 206 6.11 26.29 2.20
C GLY A 206 6.47 26.29 3.68
N GLY A 207 5.89 25.38 4.48
CA GLY A 207 6.22 25.22 5.90
C GLY A 207 7.36 24.22 6.14
N ASP A 208 7.81 24.14 7.40
CA ASP A 208 8.79 23.16 7.84
C ASP A 208 8.13 21.80 8.15
N GLY A 209 8.33 20.83 7.26
CA GLY A 209 7.88 19.45 7.43
C GLY A 209 8.78 18.61 8.36
N GLY A 210 9.91 19.15 8.81
CA GLY A 210 10.91 18.47 9.64
C GLY A 210 10.35 17.80 10.91
N PRO A 211 9.49 18.45 11.71
CA PRO A 211 8.92 17.84 12.92
C PRO A 211 8.18 16.53 12.65
N TRP A 212 7.43 16.46 11.55
CA TRP A 212 6.68 15.27 11.15
C TRP A 212 7.59 14.12 10.70
N VAL A 213 8.66 14.45 9.95
CA VAL A 213 9.71 13.48 9.59
C VAL A 213 10.43 12.97 10.84
N GLY A 214 10.76 13.86 11.78
CA GLY A 214 11.35 13.51 13.07
C GLY A 214 10.47 12.56 13.89
N LEU A 215 9.15 12.80 13.92
CA LEU A 215 8.20 11.91 14.58
C LEU A 215 8.11 10.54 13.88
N ALA A 216 8.13 10.50 12.54
CA ALA A 216 8.16 9.25 11.79
C ALA A 216 9.43 8.44 12.10
N ALA A 217 10.58 9.10 12.19
CA ALA A 217 11.84 8.48 12.60
C ALA A 217 11.78 7.96 14.04
N ALA A 218 11.16 8.69 14.96
CA ALA A 218 10.96 8.25 16.34
C ALA A 218 10.09 6.98 16.43
N VAL A 219 8.99 6.90 15.65
CA VAL A 219 8.17 5.69 15.56
C VAL A 219 9.01 4.49 15.08
N LEU A 220 9.82 4.67 14.03
CA LEU A 220 10.70 3.60 13.53
C LEU A 220 11.77 3.19 14.54
N ALA A 221 12.33 4.14 15.29
CA ALA A 221 13.31 3.86 16.35
C ALA A 221 12.70 3.05 17.51
N LEU A 222 11.47 3.37 17.92
CA LEU A 222 10.73 2.61 18.93
C LEU A 222 10.49 1.17 18.47
N VAL A 223 10.07 0.99 17.21
CA VAL A 223 9.89 -0.33 16.60
C VAL A 223 11.20 -1.10 16.51
N ALA A 224 12.29 -0.44 16.12
CA ALA A 224 13.63 -1.05 16.06
C ALA A 224 14.06 -1.56 17.44
N THR A 225 13.82 -0.74 18.48
CA THR A 225 14.13 -1.07 19.88
C THR A 225 13.30 -2.26 20.35
N ALA A 226 11.99 -2.26 20.09
CA ALA A 226 11.10 -3.37 20.45
C ALA A 226 11.51 -4.69 19.76
N ALA A 227 11.81 -4.64 18.46
CA ALA A 227 12.25 -5.80 17.69
C ALA A 227 13.61 -6.33 18.19
N TRP A 228 14.53 -5.43 18.54
CA TRP A 228 15.83 -5.80 19.09
C TRP A 228 15.70 -6.46 20.47
N LEU A 229 14.85 -5.92 21.36
CA LEU A 229 14.57 -6.52 22.67
C LEU A 229 13.94 -7.91 22.53
N GLU A 230 12.97 -8.07 21.63
CA GLU A 230 12.36 -9.38 21.34
C GLU A 230 13.41 -10.41 20.92
N ALA A 231 14.30 -10.04 19.98
CA ALA A 231 15.36 -10.93 19.49
C ALA A 231 16.32 -11.36 20.61
N ARG A 232 16.65 -10.45 21.54
CA ARG A 232 17.49 -10.75 22.71
C ARG A 232 16.80 -11.71 23.68
N CYS A 233 15.51 -11.51 23.96
CA CYS A 233 14.74 -12.39 24.85
C CYS A 233 14.57 -13.81 24.27
N GLN A 234 14.40 -13.94 22.96
CA GLN A 234 14.33 -15.25 22.30
C GLN A 234 15.67 -16.01 22.35
N GLY A 235 16.78 -15.30 22.17
CA GLY A 235 18.12 -15.90 22.27
C GLY A 235 18.44 -16.45 23.66
N ALA A 236 17.99 -15.77 24.71
CA ALA A 236 18.18 -16.23 26.09
C ALA A 236 17.42 -17.54 26.39
N ARG A 237 16.21 -17.73 25.82
CA ARG A 237 15.41 -18.94 26.04
C ARG A 237 15.89 -20.15 25.26
N GLY A 238 16.53 -19.94 24.11
CA GLY A 238 17.05 -21.03 23.28
C GLY A 238 18.35 -21.65 23.81
N GLY A 239 19.12 -20.92 24.62
CA GLY A 239 20.40 -21.38 25.15
C GLY A 239 20.30 -22.51 26.18
N ASP A 240 19.18 -22.61 26.90
CA ASP A 240 19.02 -23.59 27.98
C ASP A 240 18.43 -24.93 27.49
N ALA A 241 17.80 -24.97 26.32
CA ALA A 241 17.12 -26.17 25.81
C ALA A 241 18.07 -27.19 25.17
N ASP A 242 19.26 -26.76 24.72
CA ASP A 242 20.24 -27.63 24.04
C ASP A 242 21.32 -28.19 24.98
N ALA A 243 21.32 -27.81 26.27
CA ALA A 243 22.34 -28.24 27.24
C ALA A 243 22.03 -29.57 27.96
N ASP A 244 20.80 -30.08 27.89
CA ASP A 244 20.37 -31.31 28.59
C ASP A 244 20.26 -32.55 27.67
N GLY A 245 20.82 -32.47 26.45
CA GLY A 245 20.97 -33.60 25.52
C GLY A 245 22.14 -34.52 25.89
N GLY A 246 22.24 -34.91 27.16
CA GLY A 246 23.20 -35.90 27.65
C GLY A 246 22.78 -37.33 27.28
N SER A 247 23.55 -37.91 26.36
CA SER A 247 23.97 -39.32 26.28
C SER A 247 23.01 -40.40 26.80
N ASP A 248 22.37 -41.14 25.88
CA ASP A 248 22.57 -42.58 25.73
C ASP A 248 21.44 -43.22 24.88
N GLY A 249 21.83 -44.09 23.95
CA GLY A 249 20.93 -45.13 23.43
C GLY A 249 20.74 -45.19 21.93
N ASP A 250 21.77 -45.66 21.23
CA ASP A 250 21.69 -46.88 20.42
C ASP A 250 20.35 -47.18 19.70
N LYS A 251 20.31 -46.98 18.37
CA LYS A 251 20.07 -48.07 17.39
C LYS A 251 19.84 -47.54 15.97
N SER A 252 20.85 -47.79 15.13
CA SER A 252 20.71 -48.46 13.83
C SER A 252 19.26 -48.62 13.33
N ARG A 253 18.81 -47.72 12.46
CA ARG A 253 17.80 -48.04 11.45
C ARG A 253 18.19 -47.39 10.13
N ASP A 254 18.82 -48.21 9.30
CA ASP A 254 18.76 -48.13 7.84
C ASP A 254 17.32 -47.89 7.41
N VAL A 255 17.05 -46.71 6.84
CA VAL A 255 15.84 -46.46 6.06
C VAL A 255 16.32 -45.93 4.72
N GLY A 256 16.10 -46.76 3.71
CA GLY A 256 16.61 -46.61 2.36
C GLY A 256 16.28 -45.28 1.71
N SER A 257 17.25 -44.85 0.90
CA SER A 257 17.13 -43.85 -0.15
C SER A 257 15.92 -44.16 -1.05
N ILE A 258 14.83 -43.41 -0.85
CA ILE A 258 13.80 -43.25 -1.88
C ILE A 258 14.27 -42.08 -2.76
N GLU A 259 15.00 -42.42 -3.81
CA GLU A 259 15.19 -41.55 -4.97
C GLU A 259 13.83 -41.33 -5.63
N ALA A 260 13.14 -40.27 -5.23
CA ALA A 260 12.02 -39.74 -5.99
C ALA A 260 12.61 -38.98 -7.21
N SER A 261 12.96 -39.74 -8.25
CA SER A 261 13.16 -39.22 -9.60
C SER A 261 11.83 -38.66 -10.08
N ALA A 262 11.63 -37.37 -9.89
CA ALA A 262 10.57 -36.64 -10.57
C ALA A 262 10.97 -36.55 -12.04
N ASP A 263 10.44 -37.48 -12.84
CA ASP A 263 10.35 -37.35 -14.30
C ASP A 263 9.58 -36.07 -14.62
N VAL A 264 10.30 -34.96 -14.71
CA VAL A 264 9.85 -33.74 -15.35
C VAL A 264 9.86 -34.05 -16.84
N GLN A 265 8.72 -34.45 -17.38
CA GLN A 265 8.56 -34.52 -18.82
C GLN A 265 8.85 -33.13 -19.41
N PRO A 266 9.71 -33.05 -20.45
CA PRO A 266 9.95 -31.78 -21.13
C PRO A 266 8.62 -31.30 -21.70
N VAL A 267 8.20 -30.11 -21.26
CA VAL A 267 7.05 -29.41 -21.83
C VAL A 267 7.39 -29.13 -23.29
N ASP A 268 6.65 -29.77 -24.18
CA ASP A 268 6.75 -29.60 -25.63
C ASP A 268 6.52 -28.12 -25.99
N PRO A 269 7.55 -27.39 -26.49
CA PRO A 269 7.42 -25.97 -26.81
C PRO A 269 6.44 -25.73 -27.98
N GLU A 270 6.08 -26.75 -28.76
CA GLU A 270 5.15 -26.60 -29.90
C GLU A 270 3.67 -26.62 -29.48
N ALA A 271 3.34 -27.05 -28.26
CA ALA A 271 1.96 -27.05 -27.76
C ALA A 271 1.46 -25.63 -27.39
N SER A 272 2.36 -24.66 -27.24
CA SER A 272 2.01 -23.27 -26.91
C SER A 272 1.67 -22.39 -28.12
N GLU A 273 2.00 -22.82 -29.35
CA GLU A 273 1.71 -22.05 -30.59
C GLU A 273 0.35 -22.39 -31.23
N ARG A 274 -0.37 -23.40 -30.72
CA ARG A 274 -1.70 -23.80 -31.25
C ARG A 274 -2.89 -23.28 -30.45
N ALA A 275 -2.67 -22.45 -29.44
CA ALA A 275 -3.75 -21.68 -28.81
C ALA A 275 -4.11 -20.51 -29.74
N GLY A 276 -5.16 -20.75 -30.54
CA GLY A 276 -5.56 -19.93 -31.67
C GLY A 276 -5.70 -18.44 -31.39
N ALA A 277 -5.48 -17.67 -32.44
CA ALA A 277 -5.92 -16.30 -32.57
C ALA A 277 -7.41 -16.22 -32.24
N VAL A 278 -7.72 -15.75 -31.04
CA VAL A 278 -9.06 -15.31 -30.68
C VAL A 278 -9.30 -14.03 -31.47
N GLU A 279 -10.07 -14.13 -32.56
CA GLU A 279 -10.64 -12.97 -33.22
C GLU A 279 -11.46 -12.19 -32.19
N LEU A 280 -10.92 -11.04 -31.79
CA LEU A 280 -11.66 -10.03 -31.05
C LEU A 280 -12.87 -9.61 -31.90
N PRO A 281 -14.11 -9.71 -31.40
CA PRO A 281 -15.27 -9.17 -32.11
C PRO A 281 -15.08 -7.66 -32.31
N ARG A 282 -14.84 -7.24 -33.55
CA ARG A 282 -14.99 -5.86 -34.03
C ARG A 282 -16.48 -5.53 -34.07
N VAL A 283 -17.13 -5.42 -32.92
CA VAL A 283 -18.52 -4.98 -32.84
C VAL A 283 -18.65 -4.10 -31.59
N LEU A 284 -19.15 -2.87 -31.81
CA LEU A 284 -19.51 -1.82 -30.84
C LEU A 284 -18.43 -0.79 -30.47
N PHE A 285 -18.02 0.00 -31.46
CA PHE A 285 -17.72 1.43 -31.24
C PHE A 285 -18.62 2.29 -32.13
N GLU A 286 -19.93 2.08 -32.04
CA GLU A 286 -20.90 2.94 -32.71
C GLU A 286 -22.18 3.08 -31.88
N LYS A 287 -22.04 3.73 -30.72
CA LYS A 287 -23.15 4.42 -30.08
C LYS A 287 -22.61 5.57 -29.27
N ARG A 288 -22.51 6.73 -29.93
CA ARG A 288 -22.30 8.03 -29.32
C ARG A 288 -23.60 8.41 -28.61
N THR A 289 -23.88 7.79 -27.46
CA THR A 289 -24.97 8.22 -26.59
C THR A 289 -24.59 9.59 -26.05
N ARG A 290 -25.33 10.62 -26.44
CA ARG A 290 -25.12 11.97 -25.92
C ARG A 290 -25.40 11.93 -24.42
N LEU A 291 -24.37 12.20 -23.64
CA LEU A 291 -24.41 12.32 -22.17
C LEU A 291 -25.23 13.54 -21.67
N THR A 292 -25.97 14.21 -22.56
CA THR A 292 -26.86 15.34 -22.24
C THR A 292 -28.25 14.93 -21.80
N ASP A 293 -28.66 13.67 -21.99
CA ASP A 293 -30.07 13.26 -21.83
C ASP A 293 -30.38 12.66 -20.43
N LEU A 294 -29.41 12.66 -19.51
CA LEU A 294 -29.56 12.06 -18.17
C LEU A 294 -30.05 13.02 -17.09
N GLY A 295 -30.40 14.27 -17.41
CA GLY A 295 -31.01 15.20 -16.45
C GLY A 295 -30.20 15.45 -15.16
N LEU A 296 -28.91 15.11 -15.16
CA LEU A 296 -28.00 15.40 -14.06
C LEU A 296 -27.56 16.87 -14.18
N PRO A 297 -27.69 17.69 -13.12
CA PRO A 297 -27.26 19.08 -13.17
C PRO A 297 -25.77 19.13 -13.53
N GLY A 298 -25.46 19.87 -14.59
CA GLY A 298 -24.16 19.93 -15.24
C GLY A 298 -23.04 20.30 -14.28
N VAL A 299 -22.30 19.30 -13.83
CA VAL A 299 -20.99 19.44 -13.18
C VAL A 299 -20.00 18.52 -13.92
N ILE A 300 -19.94 18.68 -15.24
CA ILE A 300 -18.72 18.37 -16.00
C ILE A 300 -18.18 19.73 -16.44
N PRO A 301 -17.08 20.20 -15.83
CA PRO A 301 -16.68 21.58 -15.91
C PRO A 301 -16.17 21.94 -17.31
N GLU A 302 -16.37 23.20 -17.68
CA GLU A 302 -15.61 23.97 -18.68
C GLU A 302 -14.07 23.93 -18.50
N ALA A 303 -13.52 23.06 -17.65
CA ALA A 303 -12.10 22.95 -17.33
C ALA A 303 -11.24 22.36 -18.47
N ILE A 304 -11.84 21.81 -19.52
CA ILE A 304 -11.10 21.42 -20.74
C ILE A 304 -11.07 22.58 -21.77
N GLY A 305 -11.97 23.56 -21.65
CA GLY A 305 -12.07 24.71 -22.57
C GLY A 305 -11.30 25.97 -22.12
N LYS A 306 -10.82 26.01 -20.88
CA LYS A 306 -10.08 27.16 -20.31
C LYS A 306 -8.68 26.77 -19.82
N CYS A 307 -7.98 25.91 -20.57
CA CYS A 307 -6.52 25.98 -20.59
C CYS A 307 -6.12 27.27 -21.31
N SER A 308 -6.20 28.40 -20.61
CA SER A 308 -5.53 29.63 -21.06
C SER A 308 -4.02 29.35 -20.97
N TRP A 309 -3.45 28.96 -22.10
CA TRP A 309 -2.02 29.04 -22.31
C TRP A 309 -1.55 30.45 -21.96
N GLY A 310 -0.43 30.52 -21.24
CA GLY A 310 -0.03 31.67 -20.45
C GLY A 310 -0.02 33.02 -21.17
N ARG A 311 -0.32 34.05 -20.37
CA ARG A 311 0.39 35.31 -20.45
C ARG A 311 0.96 35.57 -19.06
N GLY A 312 2.27 35.42 -18.93
CA GLY A 312 3.00 35.56 -17.68
C GLY A 312 4.37 34.87 -17.69
N LEU A 313 5.15 35.10 -18.75
CA LEU A 313 6.61 35.19 -18.70
C LEU A 313 6.96 36.58 -19.22
#